data_AF-A0A2M7MRH9-F1
#
_entry.id   AF-A0A2M7MRH9-F1
#
_cell.length_a   1.000
_cell.length_b   1.000
_cell.length_c   1.000
_cell.angle_alpha   90.00
_cell.angle_beta   90.00
_cell.angle_gamma   90.00
#
_symmetry.space_group_name_H-M   'P 1'
#
loop_
_entity.id
_entity.type
_entity.pdbx_description
1 polymer ?
#
loop_
_entity_poly.entity_id
_entity_poly.type
_entity_poly.pdbx_seq_one_letter_code
_entity_poly.pdbx_strand_id
1 'polypeptide(L)'
;MRYFALCFALAATSSLASAGCVPILGTVKLTQDPGCAVATFPGMQGQPFVGECYKDVLKLGGLVPAYGYSGVTSEMISSLLSGGGEARSPAIAQGGRTLLTARSTFSLGGTRLYAAEVILDSGSGLVTEQSVITGTDGKGLFKNATGGFTILGNSIGETAHMQGQICIP
;
A
#
# COMPACT_ATOMS: atom_id res chain seq x y z
N MET A 1 -33.40 54.19 -13.30
CA MET A 1 -32.73 53.37 -12.27
C MET A 1 -31.69 52.52 -12.99
N ARG A 2 -30.46 53.02 -13.10
CA ARG A 2 -29.26 52.60 -12.35
C ARG A 2 -28.81 51.16 -12.65
N TYR A 3 -27.75 51.08 -13.46
CA TYR A 3 -26.89 49.94 -13.77
C TYR A 3 -26.41 49.17 -12.54
N PHE A 4 -26.32 47.84 -12.64
CA PHE A 4 -25.24 47.09 -12.00
C PHE A 4 -24.92 45.83 -12.82
N ALA A 5 -24.03 45.98 -13.79
CA ALA A 5 -23.32 44.89 -14.42
C ALA A 5 -22.31 44.34 -13.41
N LEU A 6 -22.61 43.21 -12.79
CA LEU A 6 -21.65 42.53 -11.92
C LEU A 6 -20.80 41.60 -12.79
N CYS A 7 -19.67 42.14 -13.25
CA CYS A 7 -18.56 41.38 -13.81
C CYS A 7 -18.07 40.37 -12.77
N PHE A 8 -18.54 39.13 -12.85
CA PHE A 8 -17.89 38.02 -12.15
C PHE A 8 -16.62 37.69 -12.93
N ALA A 9 -15.52 38.32 -12.53
CA ALA A 9 -14.19 38.01 -13.00
C ALA A 9 -13.89 36.54 -12.68
N LEU A 10 -13.98 35.67 -13.69
CA LEU A 10 -13.31 34.38 -13.66
C LEU A 10 -11.81 34.66 -13.59
N ALA A 11 -11.26 34.66 -12.38
CA ALA A 11 -9.84 34.57 -12.17
C ALA A 11 -9.37 33.26 -12.82
N ALA A 12 -8.70 33.37 -13.96
CA ALA A 12 -7.88 32.31 -14.50
C ALA A 12 -6.77 32.05 -13.48
N THR A 13 -7.01 31.15 -12.53
CA THR A 13 -5.95 30.60 -11.69
C THR A 13 -5.07 29.80 -12.63
N SER A 14 -3.92 30.36 -12.95
CA SER A 14 -2.82 29.69 -13.61
C SER A 14 -2.59 28.34 -12.93
N SER A 15 -2.92 27.27 -13.66
CA SER A 15 -2.64 25.89 -13.29
C SER A 15 -1.13 25.70 -13.25
N LEU A 16 -0.51 26.03 -12.11
CA LEU A 16 0.74 25.42 -11.73
C LEU A 16 0.42 23.93 -11.54
N ALA A 17 0.94 23.09 -12.42
CA ALA A 17 1.08 21.67 -12.18
C ALA A 17 2.00 21.52 -10.95
N SER A 18 1.43 21.63 -9.75
CA SER A 18 2.13 21.29 -8.54
C SER A 18 2.12 19.78 -8.45
N ALA A 19 3.30 19.17 -8.40
CA ALA A 19 3.46 17.87 -7.79
C ALA A 19 2.70 17.90 -6.44
N GLY A 20 1.58 17.18 -6.39
CA GLY A 20 0.57 17.35 -5.36
C GLY A 20 0.39 16.05 -4.61
N CYS A 21 0.66 16.06 -3.31
CA CYS A 21 0.30 14.96 -2.44
C CYS A 21 -1.16 15.13 -2.01
N VAL A 22 -2.00 14.16 -2.38
CA VAL A 22 -3.39 14.11 -1.98
C VAL A 22 -3.52 13.16 -0.80
N PRO A 23 -4.09 13.59 0.34
CA PRO A 23 -4.34 12.70 1.47
C PRO A 23 -5.35 11.62 1.05
N ILE A 24 -5.11 10.42 1.53
CA ILE A 24 -5.96 9.26 1.30
C ILE A 24 -6.52 8.84 2.64
N LEU A 25 -7.84 8.76 2.70
CA LEU A 25 -8.58 8.12 3.77
C LEU A 25 -9.48 7.07 3.14
N GLY A 26 -9.54 5.90 3.74
CA GLY A 26 -10.27 4.80 3.13
C GLY A 26 -10.38 3.57 4.01
N THR A 27 -10.75 2.48 3.36
CA THR A 27 -10.79 1.15 3.96
C THR A 27 -10.16 0.12 3.04
N VAL A 28 -9.58 -0.92 3.62
CA VAL A 28 -9.06 -2.07 2.90
C VAL A 28 -9.70 -3.35 3.42
N LYS A 29 -9.89 -4.32 2.53
CA LYS A 29 -10.24 -5.70 2.88
C LYS A 29 -9.42 -6.66 2.02
N LEU A 30 -8.76 -7.59 2.69
CA LEU A 30 -8.00 -8.70 2.12
C LEU A 30 -8.86 -9.96 2.17
N THR A 31 -9.00 -10.64 1.04
CA THR A 31 -9.69 -11.94 0.96
C THR A 31 -8.73 -12.96 0.42
N GLN A 32 -8.50 -14.05 1.16
CA GLN A 32 -7.59 -15.11 0.73
C GLN A 32 -8.00 -15.63 -0.66
N ASP A 33 -7.04 -15.71 -1.57
CA ASP A 33 -7.23 -16.22 -2.93
C ASP A 33 -6.36 -17.46 -3.15
N PRO A 34 -6.95 -18.67 -3.10
CA PRO A 34 -6.20 -19.92 -3.29
C PRO A 34 -5.70 -20.12 -4.72
N GLY A 35 -6.18 -19.31 -5.69
CA GLY A 35 -5.71 -19.34 -7.08
C GLY A 35 -4.45 -18.52 -7.33
N CYS A 36 -4.02 -17.71 -6.35
CA CYS A 36 -2.80 -16.91 -6.42
C CYS A 36 -1.71 -17.52 -5.55
N ALA A 37 -0.49 -17.63 -6.11
CA ALA A 37 0.66 -18.19 -5.41
C ALA A 37 1.74 -17.12 -5.21
N VAL A 38 2.17 -16.96 -3.97
CA VAL A 38 3.39 -16.21 -3.63
C VAL A 38 4.50 -17.23 -3.43
N ALA A 39 5.69 -16.96 -3.95
CA ALA A 39 6.81 -17.87 -3.81
C ALA A 39 7.09 -18.17 -2.33
N THR A 40 6.93 -19.43 -1.93
CA THR A 40 7.29 -19.89 -0.58
C THR A 40 8.78 -20.08 -0.48
N PHE A 41 9.38 -19.60 0.61
CA PHE A 41 10.82 -19.72 0.82
C PHE A 41 11.16 -20.79 1.87
N PRO A 42 12.21 -21.61 1.63
CA PRO A 42 12.70 -22.56 2.63
C PRO A 42 13.07 -21.86 3.94
N GLY A 43 12.60 -22.40 5.08
CA GLY A 43 12.88 -21.86 6.42
C GLY A 43 11.80 -20.91 7.00
N MET A 44 10.76 -20.58 6.23
CA MET A 44 9.62 -19.76 6.71
C MET A 44 8.41 -20.63 7.14
N GLN A 45 8.62 -21.93 7.33
CA GLN A 45 7.59 -22.89 7.72
C GLN A 45 7.07 -22.56 9.13
N GLY A 46 5.75 -22.39 9.27
CA GLY A 46 5.10 -22.09 10.54
C GLY A 46 4.97 -20.59 10.87
N GLN A 47 5.42 -19.69 9.98
CA GLN A 47 5.11 -18.27 10.08
C GLN A 47 3.71 -17.99 9.53
N PRO A 48 2.92 -17.11 10.16
CA PRO A 48 1.57 -16.80 9.70
C PRO A 48 1.61 -16.14 8.31
N PHE A 49 0.61 -16.46 7.49
CA PHE A 49 0.36 -15.85 6.16
C PHE A 49 1.42 -16.12 5.07
N VAL A 50 2.48 -16.90 5.36
CA VAL A 50 3.51 -17.23 4.37
C VAL A 50 2.98 -18.21 3.33
N GLY A 51 3.20 -17.88 2.05
CA GLY A 51 2.72 -18.68 0.92
C GLY A 51 1.26 -18.43 0.57
N GLU A 52 0.58 -17.56 1.32
CA GLU A 52 -0.78 -17.14 1.05
C GLU A 52 -0.78 -15.88 0.18
N CYS A 53 -1.76 -15.80 -0.70
CA CYS A 53 -2.03 -14.61 -1.49
C CYS A 53 -3.43 -14.11 -1.17
N TYR A 54 -3.58 -12.80 -1.18
CA TYR A 54 -4.81 -12.12 -0.87
C TYR A 54 -5.23 -11.26 -2.04
N LYS A 55 -6.53 -11.21 -2.29
CA LYS A 55 -7.15 -10.22 -3.15
C LYS A 55 -7.51 -9.00 -2.31
N ASP A 56 -7.08 -7.85 -2.78
CA ASP A 56 -7.22 -6.60 -2.05
C ASP A 56 -8.35 -5.77 -2.67
N VAL A 57 -9.19 -5.21 -1.81
CA VAL A 57 -10.18 -4.20 -2.19
C VAL A 57 -9.95 -2.95 -1.37
N LEU A 58 -9.45 -1.90 -2.01
CA LEU A 58 -9.19 -0.60 -1.41
C LEU A 58 -10.31 0.35 -1.80
N LYS A 59 -10.98 0.94 -0.83
CA LYS A 59 -11.99 1.99 -1.02
C LYS A 59 -11.40 3.30 -0.53
N LEU A 60 -10.95 4.14 -1.44
CA LEU A 60 -10.33 5.43 -1.15
C LEU A 60 -11.39 6.52 -1.31
N GLY A 61 -11.55 7.38 -0.30
CA GLY A 61 -12.56 8.43 -0.29
C GLY A 61 -12.46 9.33 -1.53
N GLY A 62 -13.58 9.45 -2.26
CA GLY A 62 -13.64 10.27 -3.48
C GLY A 62 -12.98 9.67 -4.72
N LEU A 63 -12.45 8.45 -4.66
CA LEU A 63 -11.86 7.74 -5.80
C LEU A 63 -12.64 6.46 -6.11
N VAL A 64 -12.45 5.94 -7.32
CA VAL A 64 -12.92 4.59 -7.68
C VAL A 64 -12.21 3.54 -6.81
N PRO A 65 -12.88 2.45 -6.43
CA PRO A 65 -12.23 1.37 -5.69
C PRO A 65 -11.02 0.83 -6.45
N ALA A 66 -9.91 0.64 -5.72
CA ALA A 66 -8.72 -0.01 -6.21
C ALA A 66 -8.77 -1.51 -5.91
N TYR A 67 -8.32 -2.31 -6.86
CA TYR A 67 -8.29 -3.77 -6.74
C TYR A 67 -6.87 -4.27 -6.93
N GLY A 68 -6.48 -5.24 -6.13
CA GLY A 68 -5.11 -5.69 -6.11
C GLY A 68 -4.92 -7.10 -5.59
N TYR A 69 -3.64 -7.43 -5.43
CA TYR A 69 -3.19 -8.62 -4.75
C TYR A 69 -2.04 -8.28 -3.81
N SER A 70 -2.02 -8.90 -2.65
CA SER A 70 -0.97 -8.80 -1.65
C SER A 70 -0.53 -10.17 -1.16
N GLY A 71 0.68 -10.23 -0.64
CA GLY A 71 1.23 -11.47 -0.10
C GLY A 71 2.45 -11.24 0.76
N VAL A 72 2.55 -12.00 1.85
CA VAL A 72 3.73 -11.99 2.72
C VAL A 72 4.91 -12.56 1.96
N THR A 73 6.02 -11.84 2.02
CA THR A 73 7.28 -12.20 1.39
C THR A 73 8.35 -12.39 2.47
N SER A 74 9.36 -13.20 2.19
CA SER A 74 10.64 -13.13 2.92
C SER A 74 11.69 -12.70 1.91
N GLU A 75 12.11 -11.44 1.96
CA GLU A 75 13.13 -10.97 1.02
C GLU A 75 14.51 -11.31 1.56
N MET A 76 15.48 -11.60 0.69
CA MET A 76 16.86 -11.75 1.15
C MET A 76 17.46 -10.37 1.42
N ILE A 77 17.94 -10.14 2.63
CA ILE A 77 18.80 -9.02 3.00
C ILE A 77 20.25 -9.49 2.89
N SER A 78 20.96 -9.01 1.88
CA SER A 78 22.41 -9.18 1.77
C SER A 78 23.14 -8.08 2.53
N SER A 79 24.16 -8.44 3.29
CA SER A 79 25.03 -7.44 3.91
C SER A 79 25.94 -6.78 2.87
N LEU A 80 26.09 -5.45 2.96
CA LEU A 80 27.08 -4.71 2.18
C LEU A 80 28.50 -4.81 2.78
N LEU A 81 28.64 -5.41 3.96
CA LEU A 81 29.94 -5.64 4.60
C LEU A 81 30.59 -6.90 4.03
N SER A 82 31.90 -6.84 3.76
CA SER A 82 32.68 -8.00 3.35
C SER A 82 32.56 -9.13 4.40
N GLY A 83 32.05 -10.29 3.98
CA GLY A 83 31.80 -11.44 4.86
C GLY A 83 30.48 -11.39 5.64
N GLY A 84 29.64 -10.37 5.46
CA GLY A 84 28.40 -10.19 6.23
C GLY A 84 27.24 -11.12 5.86
N GLY A 85 27.38 -11.95 4.83
CA GLY A 85 26.41 -12.98 4.45
C GLY A 85 25.05 -12.44 3.99
N GLU A 86 24.09 -13.35 3.85
CA GLU A 86 22.70 -13.06 3.54
C GLU A 86 21.78 -13.56 4.66
N ALA A 87 20.76 -12.79 5.00
CA ALA A 87 19.71 -13.15 5.95
C ALA A 87 18.34 -12.90 5.32
N ARG A 88 17.25 -13.43 5.89
CA ARG A 88 15.89 -13.14 5.40
C ARG A 88 15.25 -11.98 6.19
N SER A 89 14.71 -11.02 5.45
CA SER A 89 13.79 -9.98 5.92
C SER A 89 12.50 -10.63 6.40
N PRO A 90 11.86 -10.00 7.38
CA PRO A 90 11.85 -10.48 8.73
C PRO A 90 10.78 -11.54 8.96
N ALA A 91 11.08 -12.45 9.89
CA ALA A 91 10.12 -12.95 10.84
C ALA A 91 10.77 -12.84 12.22
N ILE A 92 10.98 -11.60 12.68
CA ILE A 92 11.50 -11.35 14.04
C ILE A 92 10.32 -11.52 14.99
N ALA A 93 10.33 -12.60 15.77
CA ALA A 93 9.45 -12.77 16.91
C ALA A 93 10.09 -12.11 18.14
N GLN A 94 9.55 -10.99 18.62
CA GLN A 94 10.01 -10.33 19.85
C GLN A 94 8.82 -10.01 20.74
N GLY A 95 8.82 -10.56 21.96
CA GLY A 95 7.80 -10.27 22.96
C GLY A 95 6.37 -10.63 22.53
N GLY A 96 6.20 -11.71 21.76
CA GLY A 96 4.90 -12.16 21.25
C GLY A 96 4.40 -11.42 20.01
N ARG A 97 5.22 -10.54 19.42
CA ARG A 97 4.92 -9.81 18.19
C ARG A 97 5.75 -10.36 17.04
N THR A 98 5.15 -10.46 15.86
CA THR A 98 5.82 -10.93 14.63
C THR A 98 5.87 -9.78 13.64
N LEU A 99 7.08 -9.47 13.16
CA LEU A 99 7.28 -8.49 12.10
C LEU A 99 7.53 -9.23 10.78
N LEU A 100 6.68 -8.98 9.78
CA LEU A 100 6.70 -9.61 8.45
C LEU A 100 6.88 -8.52 7.38
N THR A 101 7.36 -8.90 6.19
CA THR A 101 7.25 -8.05 5.00
C THR A 101 6.24 -8.60 4.01
N ALA A 102 5.64 -7.72 3.23
CA ALA A 102 4.74 -8.10 2.16
C ALA A 102 4.95 -7.22 0.93
N ARG A 103 4.42 -7.70 -0.20
CA ARG A 103 4.36 -6.96 -1.46
C ARG A 103 2.93 -6.94 -1.93
N SER A 104 2.50 -5.77 -2.38
CA SER A 104 1.17 -5.60 -2.96
C SER A 104 1.22 -4.89 -4.31
N THR A 105 0.20 -5.16 -5.09
CA THR A 105 -0.04 -4.47 -6.36
C THR A 105 -1.51 -4.18 -6.52
N PHE A 106 -1.87 -2.93 -6.79
CA PHE A 106 -3.27 -2.54 -6.94
C PHE A 106 -3.46 -1.55 -8.09
N SER A 107 -4.61 -1.63 -8.75
CA SER A 107 -4.95 -0.77 -9.87
C SER A 107 -5.80 0.40 -9.41
N LEU A 108 -5.35 1.63 -9.67
CA LEU A 108 -6.03 2.87 -9.32
C LEU A 108 -5.94 3.83 -10.50
N GLY A 109 -7.08 4.40 -10.95
CA GLY A 109 -7.10 5.39 -12.03
C GLY A 109 -6.44 4.96 -13.34
N GLY A 110 -6.51 3.67 -13.67
CA GLY A 110 -5.86 3.09 -14.86
C GLY A 110 -4.35 2.87 -14.73
N THR A 111 -3.77 3.13 -13.56
CA THR A 111 -2.37 2.85 -13.22
C THR A 111 -2.28 1.58 -12.39
N ARG A 112 -1.24 0.77 -12.59
CA ARG A 112 -0.86 -0.26 -11.61
C ARG A 112 0.21 0.29 -10.67
N LEU A 113 -0.09 0.27 -9.38
CA LEU A 113 0.83 0.65 -8.31
C LEU A 113 1.47 -0.62 -7.73
N TYR A 114 2.74 -0.50 -7.34
CA TYR A 114 3.49 -1.54 -6.64
C TYR A 114 3.92 -0.99 -5.30
N ALA A 115 3.72 -1.76 -4.22
CA ALA A 115 4.08 -1.32 -2.89
C ALA A 115 4.86 -2.38 -2.09
N ALA A 116 5.68 -1.87 -1.16
CA ALA A 116 6.39 -2.63 -0.15
C ALA A 116 5.72 -2.43 1.20
N GLU A 117 5.58 -3.49 1.97
CA GLU A 117 4.85 -3.47 3.23
C GLU A 117 5.68 -4.03 4.36
N VAL A 118 5.52 -3.41 5.53
CA VAL A 118 5.93 -3.97 6.83
C VAL A 118 4.66 -4.20 7.64
N ILE A 119 4.48 -5.45 8.08
CA ILE A 119 3.33 -5.91 8.85
C ILE A 119 3.82 -6.20 10.26
N LEU A 120 3.14 -5.63 11.24
CA LEU A 120 3.37 -5.90 12.65
C LEU A 120 2.14 -6.58 13.24
N ASP A 121 2.27 -7.89 13.45
CA ASP A 121 1.27 -8.70 14.13
C ASP A 121 1.57 -8.68 15.64
N SER A 122 0.63 -8.19 16.44
CA SER A 122 0.76 -8.17 17.90
C SER A 122 0.41 -9.50 18.58
N GLY A 123 -0.03 -10.53 17.83
CA GLY A 123 -0.57 -11.79 18.37
C GLY A 123 -1.95 -11.65 19.03
N SER A 124 -2.46 -10.43 19.16
CA SER A 124 -3.78 -10.11 19.74
C SER A 124 -4.83 -9.73 18.68
N GLY A 125 -4.54 -9.98 17.40
CA GLY A 125 -5.41 -9.63 16.26
C GLY A 125 -5.33 -8.17 15.81
N LEU A 126 -4.49 -7.34 16.43
CA LEU A 126 -4.20 -5.99 15.94
C LEU A 126 -3.00 -6.04 15.01
N VAL A 127 -3.28 -5.87 13.73
CA VAL A 127 -2.26 -5.73 12.69
C VAL A 127 -2.10 -4.25 12.38
N THR A 128 -0.86 -3.78 12.41
CA THR A 128 -0.50 -2.51 11.76
C THR A 128 0.32 -2.81 10.53
N GLU A 129 -0.12 -2.31 9.39
CA GLU A 129 0.61 -2.46 8.13
C GLU A 129 1.02 -1.09 7.65
N GLN A 130 2.28 -0.93 7.30
CA GLN A 130 2.80 0.27 6.67
C GLN A 130 3.20 -0.08 5.25
N SER A 131 2.59 0.59 4.28
CA SER A 131 2.79 0.37 2.85
C SER A 131 3.41 1.61 2.22
N VAL A 132 4.43 1.41 1.37
CA VAL A 132 5.08 2.46 0.59
C VAL A 132 5.01 2.11 -0.88
N ILE A 133 4.56 3.05 -1.72
CA ILE A 133 4.56 2.87 -3.17
C ILE A 133 6.01 2.90 -3.65
N THR A 134 6.47 1.77 -4.19
CA THR A 134 7.83 1.59 -4.71
C THR A 134 7.92 1.81 -6.21
N GLY A 135 6.79 1.85 -6.92
CA GLY A 135 6.78 2.11 -8.35
C GLY A 135 5.39 2.02 -8.96
N THR A 136 5.34 2.29 -10.27
CA THR A 136 4.12 2.20 -11.08
C THR A 136 4.42 1.53 -12.42
N ASP A 137 3.40 1.08 -13.15
CA ASP A 137 3.54 0.62 -14.53
C ASP A 137 3.74 1.75 -15.56
N GLY A 138 3.85 3.00 -15.10
CA GLY A 138 4.10 4.18 -15.92
C GLY A 138 2.89 4.66 -16.73
N LYS A 139 1.69 4.12 -16.48
CA LYS A 139 0.46 4.42 -17.23
C LYS A 139 -0.57 5.12 -16.35
N GLY A 140 -1.63 5.64 -16.97
CA GLY A 140 -2.81 6.16 -16.27
C GLY A 140 -2.59 7.47 -15.49
N LEU A 141 -3.56 7.81 -14.64
CA LEU A 141 -3.62 9.07 -13.89
C LEU A 141 -2.57 9.17 -12.78
N PHE A 142 -2.14 8.04 -12.24
CA PHE A 142 -1.17 7.95 -11.15
C PHE A 142 0.20 7.48 -11.64
N LYS A 143 0.54 7.71 -12.91
CA LYS A 143 1.87 7.37 -13.43
C LYS A 143 2.95 8.05 -12.60
N ASN A 144 4.01 7.30 -12.27
CA ASN A 144 5.12 7.76 -11.42
C ASN A 144 4.68 8.26 -10.03
N ALA A 145 3.50 7.86 -9.57
CA ALA A 145 3.05 8.20 -8.24
C ALA A 145 4.00 7.64 -7.17
N THR A 146 4.16 8.42 -6.11
CA THR A 146 4.84 8.01 -4.88
C THR A 146 3.88 8.17 -3.70
N GLY A 147 4.30 7.78 -2.50
CA GLY A 147 3.51 7.93 -1.29
C GLY A 147 3.44 6.63 -0.52
N GLY A 148 2.44 6.54 0.35
CA GLY A 148 2.29 5.41 1.25
C GLY A 148 1.04 5.55 2.11
N PHE A 149 0.68 4.46 2.77
CA PHE A 149 -0.49 4.38 3.63
C PHE A 149 -0.25 3.39 4.77
N THR A 150 -0.91 3.66 5.88
CA THR A 150 -0.96 2.81 7.05
C THR A 150 -2.34 2.18 7.14
N ILE A 151 -2.39 0.89 7.36
CA ILE A 151 -3.61 0.11 7.65
C ILE A 151 -3.63 -0.13 9.16
N LEU A 152 -4.78 0.19 9.76
CA LEU A 152 -5.01 0.11 11.19
C LEU A 152 -6.10 -0.94 11.46
N GLY A 153 -5.70 -2.06 12.06
CA GLY A 153 -6.58 -3.17 12.41
C GLY A 153 -6.43 -4.38 11.48
N ASN A 154 -7.25 -5.41 11.71
CA ASN A 154 -7.22 -6.63 10.91
C ASN A 154 -7.87 -6.39 9.54
N SER A 155 -7.07 -6.46 8.47
CA SER A 155 -7.53 -6.33 7.09
C SER A 155 -7.91 -7.68 6.47
N ILE A 156 -7.57 -8.81 7.11
CA ILE A 156 -7.83 -10.17 6.60
C ILE A 156 -9.23 -10.62 6.99
N GLY A 157 -10.09 -10.84 5.99
CA GLY A 157 -11.50 -11.22 6.18
C GLY A 157 -12.41 -10.08 6.65
N GLU A 158 -11.84 -9.08 7.32
CA GLU A 158 -12.50 -7.90 7.88
C GLU A 158 -12.19 -6.63 7.08
N THR A 159 -12.88 -5.54 7.41
CA THR A 159 -12.60 -4.22 6.82
C THR A 159 -11.79 -3.41 7.81
N ALA A 160 -10.58 -3.03 7.42
CA ALA A 160 -9.69 -2.17 8.22
C ALA A 160 -9.67 -0.74 7.68
N HIS A 161 -9.39 0.21 8.56
CA HIS A 161 -9.20 1.60 8.16
C HIS A 161 -7.81 1.79 7.57
N MET A 162 -7.70 2.62 6.54
CA MET A 162 -6.43 3.03 5.97
C MET A 162 -6.33 4.55 5.85
N GLN A 163 -5.13 5.07 6.08
CA GLN A 163 -4.82 6.49 5.94
C GLN A 163 -3.43 6.69 5.35
N GLY A 164 -3.24 7.71 4.53
CA GLY A 164 -1.96 7.96 3.89
C GLY A 164 -2.00 9.12 2.92
N GLN A 165 -1.14 9.05 1.91
CA GLN A 165 -1.11 10.02 0.82
C GLN A 165 -0.57 9.39 -0.47
N ILE A 166 -1.06 9.87 -1.61
CA ILE A 166 -0.45 9.63 -2.93
C ILE A 166 -0.01 10.97 -3.51
N CYS A 167 1.23 11.01 -3.97
CA CYS A 167 1.83 12.17 -4.61
C CYS A 167 2.00 11.87 -6.10
N ILE A 168 1.48 12.75 -6.95
CA ILE A 168 1.72 12.72 -8.40
C ILE A 168 2.77 13.78 -8.78
N PRO A 169 3.59 13.54 -9.82
CA PRO A 169 4.56 14.52 -10.32
C PRO A 169 3.94 15.82 -10.82
#